data_AF-A0A0S4JUG5-F1
#
_entry.id   AF-A0A0S4JUG5-F1
#
_cell.length_a   1.000
_cell.length_b   1.000
_cell.length_c   1.000
_cell.angle_alpha   90.00
_cell.angle_beta   90.00
_cell.angle_gamma   90.00
#
_symmetry.space_group_name_H-M   'P 1'
#
loop_
_entity.id
_entity.type
_entity.pdbx_description
1 polymer ?
#
loop_
_entity_poly.entity_id
_entity_poly.type
_entity_poly.pdbx_seq_one_letter_code
_entity_poly.pdbx_strand_id
1 'polypeptide(L)'
;MLNEYRACEGLPVAQIVQHSVLKAIRYMFEFTGSIGKDYVMPLVPLLERSLTETSIQHRRMAVEASRAILMAVAGQDGFQEVTIHLLNFVYPNIVELLAGTSAVVGEERKKMIVAVLSFIEAARLIVGSAAILQYLYQGMFHPSKKVCEIFRKTYNLVYHANPEGLLNSYPLVEDDEEHRYQRHELYVLL
;
A
#
# COMPACT_ATOMS: atom_id res chain seq x y z
N MET A 1 -18.98 -13.05 10.19
CA MET A 1 -17.80 -12.17 10.01
C MET A 1 -18.07 -10.71 10.30
N LEU A 2 -18.76 -9.91 9.45
CA LEU A 2 -18.97 -8.47 9.75
C LEU A 2 -19.74 -8.24 11.07
N ASN A 3 -20.78 -9.04 11.32
CA ASN A 3 -21.57 -8.94 12.56
C ASN A 3 -20.77 -9.36 13.79
N GLU A 4 -19.91 -10.37 13.68
CA GLU A 4 -19.06 -10.83 14.78
C GLU A 4 -17.97 -9.81 15.11
N TYR A 5 -17.40 -9.17 14.08
CA TYR A 5 -16.43 -8.10 14.26
C TYR A 5 -17.01 -6.94 15.07
N ARG A 6 -18.25 -6.52 14.75
CA ARG A 6 -18.95 -5.44 15.44
C ARG A 6 -19.48 -5.84 16.81
N ALA A 7 -20.05 -7.04 16.94
CA ALA A 7 -20.68 -7.51 18.17
C ALA A 7 -19.69 -7.64 19.34
N CYS A 8 -18.41 -7.83 19.04
CA CYS A 8 -17.38 -7.92 20.06
C CYS A 8 -16.75 -6.58 20.45
N GLU A 9 -17.07 -5.47 19.79
CA GLU A 9 -16.50 -4.15 20.13
C GLU A 9 -16.83 -3.76 21.57
N GLY A 10 -15.80 -3.37 22.34
CA GLY A 10 -15.93 -3.01 23.76
C GLY A 10 -15.84 -4.18 24.74
N LEU A 11 -15.75 -5.42 24.26
CA LEU A 11 -15.54 -6.60 25.10
C LEU A 11 -14.05 -6.96 25.23
N PRO A 12 -13.62 -7.62 26.32
CA PRO A 12 -12.23 -8.05 26.50
C PRO A 12 -11.76 -9.06 25.43
N VAL A 13 -12.69 -9.77 24.78
CA VAL A 13 -12.42 -10.73 23.72
C VAL A 13 -12.38 -10.12 22.31
N ALA A 14 -12.68 -8.82 22.18
CA ALA A 14 -12.77 -8.11 20.89
C ALA A 14 -11.57 -8.38 20.00
N GLN A 15 -10.37 -8.21 20.56
CA GLN A 15 -9.13 -8.27 19.80
C GLN A 15 -8.89 -9.65 19.18
N ILE A 16 -9.19 -10.73 19.90
CA ILE A 16 -8.97 -12.11 19.42
C ILE A 16 -9.94 -12.43 18.29
N VAL A 17 -11.21 -12.06 18.45
CA VAL A 17 -12.25 -12.29 17.44
C VAL A 17 -11.94 -11.48 16.18
N GLN A 18 -11.65 -10.20 16.33
CA GLN A 18 -11.32 -9.32 15.21
C GLN A 18 -10.07 -9.78 14.45
N HIS A 19 -9.01 -10.19 15.17
CA HIS A 19 -7.84 -10.80 14.54
C HIS A 19 -8.20 -12.06 13.74
N SER A 20 -9.08 -12.90 14.28
CA SER A 20 -9.51 -14.13 13.61
C SER A 20 -10.32 -13.82 12.35
N VAL A 21 -11.21 -12.81 12.40
CA VAL A 21 -11.97 -12.33 11.24
C VAL A 21 -11.04 -11.82 10.14
N LEU A 22 -10.03 -11.00 10.47
CA LEU A 22 -9.07 -10.50 9.47
C LEU A 22 -8.25 -11.63 8.82
N LYS A 23 -7.84 -12.65 9.59
CA LYS A 23 -7.18 -13.83 9.03
C LYS A 23 -8.09 -14.62 8.11
N ALA A 24 -9.35 -14.82 8.53
CA ALA A 24 -10.34 -15.53 7.72
C ALA A 24 -10.56 -14.82 6.39
N ILE A 25 -10.75 -13.49 6.39
CA ILE A 25 -10.86 -12.69 5.17
C ILE A 25 -9.63 -12.89 4.28
N ARG A 26 -8.41 -12.77 4.84
CA ARG A 26 -7.18 -12.97 4.06
C ARG A 26 -7.15 -14.33 3.35
N TYR A 27 -7.36 -15.41 4.09
CA TYR A 27 -7.32 -16.76 3.53
C TYR A 27 -8.46 -17.02 2.53
N MET A 28 -9.64 -16.45 2.77
CA MET A 28 -10.76 -16.56 1.84
C MET A 28 -10.44 -15.95 0.48
N PHE A 29 -9.85 -14.75 0.43
CA PHE A 29 -9.49 -14.12 -0.84
C PHE A 29 -8.27 -14.80 -1.50
N GLU A 30 -7.32 -15.30 -0.72
CA GLU A 30 -6.22 -16.12 -1.24
C GLU A 30 -6.72 -17.43 -1.89
N PHE A 31 -7.78 -18.02 -1.36
CA PHE A 31 -8.37 -19.26 -1.89
C PHE A 31 -9.34 -19.02 -3.06
N THR A 32 -10.23 -18.04 -2.91
CA THR A 32 -11.35 -17.81 -3.84
C THR A 32 -10.90 -17.13 -5.13
N GLY A 33 -9.81 -16.34 -5.07
CA GLY A 33 -9.33 -15.56 -6.20
C GLY A 33 -10.39 -14.59 -6.73
N SER A 34 -10.55 -14.54 -8.05
CA SER A 34 -11.41 -13.57 -8.74
C SER A 34 -12.91 -13.73 -8.48
N ILE A 35 -13.37 -14.88 -7.97
CA ILE A 35 -14.78 -15.12 -7.62
C ILE A 35 -15.21 -14.23 -6.43
N GLY A 36 -14.24 -13.78 -5.60
CA GLY A 36 -14.50 -12.97 -4.41
C GLY A 36 -14.82 -11.50 -4.68
N LYS A 37 -14.79 -11.06 -5.95
CA LYS A 37 -14.80 -9.64 -6.33
C LYS A 37 -16.04 -8.88 -5.85
N ASP A 38 -17.21 -9.53 -5.84
CA ASP A 38 -18.47 -8.91 -5.44
C ASP A 38 -18.54 -8.64 -3.92
N TYR A 39 -17.66 -9.29 -3.15
CA TYR A 39 -17.57 -9.12 -1.70
C TYR A 39 -16.59 -8.04 -1.26
N VAL A 40 -15.85 -7.42 -2.19
CA VAL A 40 -14.85 -6.40 -1.84
C VAL A 40 -15.51 -5.15 -1.28
N MET A 41 -16.50 -4.59 -1.98
CA MET A 41 -17.16 -3.33 -1.58
C MET A 41 -17.77 -3.39 -0.17
N PRO A 42 -18.52 -4.45 0.22
CA PRO A 42 -19.03 -4.58 1.59
C PRO A 42 -17.95 -4.69 2.68
N LEU A 43 -16.73 -5.12 2.34
CA LEU A 43 -15.63 -5.28 3.30
C LEU A 43 -14.84 -3.99 3.54
N VAL A 44 -14.94 -3.01 2.64
CA VAL A 44 -14.18 -1.75 2.72
C VAL A 44 -14.35 -1.05 4.08
N PRO A 45 -15.56 -0.83 4.63
CA PRO A 45 -15.72 -0.14 5.92
C PRO A 45 -15.08 -0.89 7.10
N LEU A 46 -15.07 -2.23 7.05
CA LEU A 46 -14.40 -3.05 8.07
C LEU A 46 -12.88 -2.84 7.98
N LEU A 47 -12.32 -2.89 6.77
CA LEU A 47 -10.89 -2.72 6.55
C LEU A 47 -10.41 -1.31 6.92
N GLU A 48 -11.17 -0.27 6.58
CA GLU A 48 -10.87 1.11 6.99
C GLU A 48 -10.69 1.19 8.51
N ARG A 49 -11.66 0.67 9.26
CA ARG A 49 -11.62 0.69 10.72
C ARG A 49 -10.40 -0.07 11.24
N SER A 50 -10.16 -1.27 10.72
CA SER A 50 -9.00 -2.08 11.12
C SER A 50 -7.65 -1.44 10.73
N LEU A 51 -7.57 -0.69 9.63
CA LEU A 51 -6.35 0.01 9.21
C LEU A 51 -6.04 1.23 10.08
N THR A 52 -7.05 1.82 10.71
CA THR A 52 -6.90 2.98 11.62
C THR A 52 -6.69 2.61 13.09
N GLU A 53 -6.70 1.31 13.42
CA GLU A 53 -6.54 0.86 14.81
C GLU A 53 -5.19 1.23 15.42
N THR A 54 -5.14 1.33 16.75
CA THR A 54 -3.92 1.73 17.49
C THR A 54 -2.86 0.64 17.52
N SER A 55 -3.28 -0.63 17.53
CA SER A 55 -2.38 -1.79 17.59
C SER A 55 -1.70 -2.06 16.25
N ILE A 56 -0.37 -2.12 16.26
CA ILE A 56 0.43 -2.45 15.07
C ILE A 56 0.08 -3.83 14.52
N GLN A 57 -0.19 -4.81 15.38
CA GLN A 57 -0.54 -6.16 14.96
C GLN A 57 -1.88 -6.16 14.22
N HIS A 58 -2.85 -5.42 14.72
CA HIS A 58 -4.17 -5.32 14.11
C HIS A 58 -4.09 -4.63 12.75
N ARG A 59 -3.41 -3.48 12.67
CA ARG A 59 -3.16 -2.79 11.39
C ARG A 59 -2.42 -3.70 10.41
N ARG A 60 -1.41 -4.44 10.85
CA ARG A 60 -0.64 -5.36 9.99
C ARG A 60 -1.56 -6.41 9.37
N MET A 61 -2.41 -7.01 10.18
CA MET A 61 -3.36 -8.02 9.72
C MET A 61 -4.38 -7.45 8.74
N ALA A 62 -4.81 -6.21 8.95
CA ALA A 62 -5.66 -5.49 8.00
C ALA A 62 -4.93 -5.23 6.67
N VAL A 63 -3.67 -4.77 6.69
CA VAL A 63 -2.84 -4.60 5.48
C VAL A 63 -2.68 -5.92 4.73
N GLU A 64 -2.41 -7.03 5.44
CA GLU A 64 -2.28 -8.35 4.83
C GLU A 64 -3.60 -8.85 4.20
N ALA A 65 -4.74 -8.59 4.84
CA ALA A 65 -6.06 -8.90 4.30
C ALA A 65 -6.37 -8.04 3.06
N SER A 66 -6.13 -6.73 3.12
CA SER A 66 -6.29 -5.83 1.98
C SER A 66 -5.38 -6.22 0.81
N ARG A 67 -4.14 -6.64 1.07
CA ARG A 67 -3.23 -7.16 0.03
C ARG A 67 -3.82 -8.40 -0.65
N ALA A 68 -4.34 -9.36 0.11
CA ALA A 68 -4.95 -10.56 -0.44
C ALA A 68 -6.17 -10.22 -1.33
N ILE A 69 -6.98 -9.26 -0.90
CA ILE A 69 -8.12 -8.76 -1.68
C ILE A 69 -7.64 -8.15 -3.00
N LEU A 70 -6.65 -7.25 -2.96
CA LEU A 70 -6.11 -6.61 -4.17
C LEU A 70 -5.51 -7.64 -5.14
N MET A 71 -4.75 -8.61 -4.63
CA MET A 71 -4.21 -9.69 -5.46
C MET A 71 -5.31 -10.54 -6.11
N ALA A 72 -6.43 -10.77 -5.42
CA ALA A 72 -7.55 -11.54 -5.94
C ALA A 72 -8.32 -10.81 -7.05
N VAL A 73 -8.36 -9.47 -7.01
CA VAL A 73 -9.03 -8.64 -8.02
C VAL A 73 -8.08 -8.03 -9.06
N ALA A 74 -6.79 -8.31 -8.98
CA ALA A 74 -5.81 -7.83 -9.95
C ALA A 74 -6.18 -8.30 -11.37
N GLY A 75 -6.24 -7.35 -12.32
CA GLY A 75 -6.67 -7.61 -13.70
C GLY A 75 -8.18 -7.60 -13.93
N GLN A 76 -9.00 -7.29 -12.91
CA GLN A 76 -10.44 -7.02 -13.06
C GLN A 76 -10.68 -5.51 -13.14
N ASP A 77 -11.63 -5.11 -13.97
CA ASP A 77 -12.06 -3.71 -14.09
C ASP A 77 -12.88 -3.26 -12.87
N GLY A 78 -12.81 -1.96 -12.54
CA GLY A 78 -13.66 -1.33 -11.52
C GLY A 78 -13.11 -1.29 -10.10
N PHE A 79 -11.89 -1.81 -9.85
CA PHE A 79 -11.29 -1.81 -8.50
C PHE A 79 -10.27 -0.68 -8.26
N GLN A 80 -10.05 0.20 -9.23
CA GLN A 80 -9.06 1.28 -9.13
C GLN A 80 -9.38 2.26 -7.99
N GLU A 81 -10.63 2.71 -7.88
CA GLU A 81 -11.06 3.66 -6.84
C GLU A 81 -10.91 3.06 -5.43
N VAL A 82 -11.35 1.81 -5.25
CA VAL A 82 -11.22 1.08 -3.98
C VAL A 82 -9.74 0.89 -3.62
N THR A 83 -8.90 0.61 -4.60
CA THR A 83 -7.46 0.44 -4.38
C THR A 83 -6.81 1.74 -3.93
N ILE A 84 -7.11 2.86 -4.58
CA ILE A 84 -6.64 4.20 -4.17
C ILE A 84 -7.14 4.54 -2.77
N HIS A 85 -8.40 4.25 -2.49
CA HIS A 85 -9.01 4.47 -1.18
C HIS A 85 -8.28 3.68 -0.07
N LEU A 86 -8.11 2.38 -0.23
CA LEU A 86 -7.35 1.56 0.72
C LEU A 86 -5.88 2.00 0.81
N LEU A 87 -5.28 2.40 -0.31
CA LEU A 87 -3.91 2.92 -0.34
C LEU A 87 -3.80 4.17 0.55
N ASN A 88 -4.78 5.07 0.57
CA ASN A 88 -4.75 6.24 1.45
C ASN A 88 -4.72 5.88 2.95
N PHE A 89 -5.30 4.75 3.35
CA PHE A 89 -5.23 4.25 4.73
C PHE A 89 -3.94 3.47 5.02
N VAL A 90 -3.41 2.74 4.03
CA VAL A 90 -2.18 1.96 4.19
C VAL A 90 -0.95 2.86 4.14
N TYR A 91 -0.95 3.87 3.27
CA TYR A 91 0.20 4.72 2.96
C TYR A 91 0.84 5.40 4.19
N PRO A 92 0.09 5.95 5.16
CA PRO A 92 0.67 6.50 6.39
C PRO A 92 1.50 5.49 7.20
N ASN A 93 1.21 4.18 7.08
CA ASN A 93 1.97 3.14 7.78
C ASN A 93 3.40 2.95 7.23
N ILE A 94 3.74 3.57 6.08
CA ILE A 94 5.11 3.67 5.58
C ILE A 94 6.00 4.41 6.60
N VAL A 95 5.46 5.33 7.40
CA VAL A 95 6.19 6.02 8.49
C VAL A 95 6.68 5.05 9.56
N GLU A 96 6.08 3.86 9.71
CA GLU A 96 6.62 2.83 10.62
C GLU A 96 8.02 2.35 10.19
N LEU A 97 8.43 2.61 8.93
CA LEU A 97 9.80 2.46 8.43
C LEU A 97 10.79 3.50 9.00
N LEU A 98 10.33 4.67 9.50
CA LEU A 98 11.17 5.79 9.99
C LEU A 98 11.89 5.51 11.30
N ALA A 99 11.39 4.57 12.11
CA ALA A 99 11.94 4.29 13.43
C ALA A 99 13.16 3.36 13.41
N GLY A 100 13.73 3.06 12.24
CA GLY A 100 14.91 2.20 12.06
C GLY A 100 16.23 2.72 12.65
N THR A 101 16.23 3.84 13.37
CA THR A 101 17.44 4.37 14.06
C THR A 101 17.52 3.97 15.53
N SER A 102 16.55 3.23 16.06
CA SER A 102 16.71 2.61 17.38
C SER A 102 17.23 1.19 17.20
N ALA A 103 18.31 0.83 17.90
CA ALA A 103 19.05 -0.43 17.77
C ALA A 103 18.21 -1.71 18.04
N VAL A 104 16.93 -1.56 18.38
CA VAL A 104 15.96 -2.65 18.56
C VAL A 104 14.72 -2.35 17.71
N VAL A 105 14.80 -2.63 16.41
CA VAL A 105 13.60 -2.73 15.57
C VAL A 105 12.85 -3.99 16.00
N GLY A 106 11.77 -3.81 16.77
CA GLY A 106 10.92 -4.92 17.21
C GLY A 106 10.42 -5.76 16.02
N GLU A 107 10.38 -7.08 16.20
CA GLU A 107 10.02 -8.06 15.18
C GLU A 107 8.69 -7.74 14.47
N GLU A 108 7.69 -7.26 15.22
CA GLU A 108 6.38 -6.88 14.66
C GLU A 108 6.44 -5.69 13.70
N ARG A 109 7.38 -4.76 13.89
CA ARG A 109 7.59 -3.61 12.99
C ARG A 109 8.14 -4.07 11.64
N LYS A 110 9.08 -5.01 11.65
CA LYS A 110 9.60 -5.61 10.40
C LYS A 110 8.49 -6.30 9.61
N LYS A 111 7.61 -7.03 10.30
CA LYS A 111 6.45 -7.67 9.66
C LYS A 111 5.48 -6.65 9.07
N MET A 112 5.22 -5.54 9.77
CA MET A 112 4.41 -4.44 9.24
C MET A 112 5.02 -3.86 7.96
N ILE A 113 6.33 -3.61 7.97
CA ILE A 113 7.07 -3.09 6.82
C ILE A 113 6.86 -4.00 5.60
N VAL A 114 7.08 -5.30 5.78
CA VAL A 114 6.92 -6.29 4.70
C VAL A 114 5.47 -6.32 4.20
N ALA A 115 4.49 -6.25 5.11
CA ALA A 115 3.07 -6.21 4.74
C ALA A 115 2.74 -4.97 3.89
N VAL A 116 3.20 -3.78 4.28
CA VAL A 116 2.95 -2.53 3.55
C VAL A 116 3.61 -2.55 2.17
N LEU A 117 4.87 -2.98 2.06
CA LEU A 117 5.55 -3.09 0.77
C LEU A 117 4.84 -4.08 -0.16
N SER A 118 4.40 -5.22 0.37
CA SER A 118 3.64 -6.22 -0.37
C SER A 118 2.26 -5.69 -0.81
N PHE A 119 1.62 -4.85 0.01
CA PHE A 119 0.38 -4.18 -0.36
C PHE A 119 0.59 -3.18 -1.50
N ILE A 120 1.65 -2.37 -1.45
CA ILE A 120 1.97 -1.41 -2.51
C ILE A 120 2.24 -2.13 -3.84
N GLU A 121 2.92 -3.28 -3.80
CA GLU A 121 3.12 -4.12 -4.98
C GLU A 121 1.80 -4.65 -5.55
N ALA A 122 0.88 -5.10 -4.70
CA ALA A 122 -0.45 -5.53 -5.12
C ALA A 122 -1.27 -4.36 -5.69
N ALA A 123 -1.22 -3.18 -5.06
CA ALA A 123 -1.91 -1.99 -5.53
C ALA A 123 -1.39 -1.55 -6.90
N ARG A 124 -0.07 -1.62 -7.14
CA ARG A 124 0.56 -1.32 -8.43
C ARG A 124 -0.03 -2.15 -9.57
N LEU A 125 -0.43 -3.40 -9.32
CA LEU A 125 -1.04 -4.26 -10.35
C LEU A 125 -2.42 -3.77 -10.82
N ILE A 126 -3.09 -2.93 -10.01
CA ILE A 126 -4.43 -2.40 -10.31
C ILE A 126 -4.34 -0.95 -10.79
N VAL A 127 -3.66 -0.08 -10.05
CA VAL A 127 -3.59 1.37 -10.36
C VAL A 127 -2.44 1.74 -11.28
N GLY A 128 -1.50 0.83 -11.51
CA GLY A 128 -0.28 1.06 -12.29
C GLY A 128 0.86 1.72 -11.51
N SER A 129 2.08 1.65 -12.06
CA SER A 129 3.28 2.25 -11.45
C SER A 129 3.21 3.78 -11.39
N ALA A 130 2.54 4.40 -12.37
CA ALA A 130 2.35 5.84 -12.47
C ALA A 130 1.67 6.43 -11.23
N ALA A 131 0.53 5.86 -10.83
CA ALA A 131 -0.22 6.32 -9.67
C ALA A 131 0.60 6.16 -8.38
N ILE A 132 1.29 5.02 -8.19
CA ILE A 132 2.14 4.81 -7.02
C ILE A 132 3.29 5.82 -6.97
N LEU A 133 3.91 6.15 -8.11
CA LEU A 133 4.99 7.13 -8.19
C LEU A 133 4.55 8.53 -7.71
N GLN A 134 3.31 8.93 -8.00
CA GLN A 134 2.76 10.21 -7.53
C GLN A 134 2.72 10.31 -6.00
N TYR A 135 2.41 9.21 -5.29
CA TYR A 135 2.52 9.17 -3.84
C TYR A 135 3.98 9.33 -3.38
N LEU A 136 4.91 8.68 -4.07
CA LEU A 136 6.32 8.63 -3.67
C LEU A 136 7.05 9.98 -3.83
N TYR A 137 6.64 10.85 -4.76
CA TYR A 137 7.33 12.12 -4.98
C TYR A 137 7.42 13.00 -3.74
N GLN A 138 6.42 12.94 -2.86
CA GLN A 138 6.35 13.77 -1.66
C GLN A 138 7.52 13.53 -0.68
N GLY A 139 8.11 12.32 -0.68
CA GLY A 139 9.17 11.97 0.27
C GLY A 139 10.54 11.65 -0.36
N MET A 140 10.63 11.46 -1.68
CA MET A 140 11.89 11.08 -2.36
C MET A 140 13.00 12.14 -2.24
N PHE A 141 12.61 13.43 -2.18
CA PHE A 141 13.51 14.58 -2.09
C PHE A 141 13.37 15.35 -0.76
N HIS A 142 12.78 14.71 0.26
CA HIS A 142 12.54 15.34 1.54
C HIS A 142 13.86 15.63 2.30
N PRO A 143 14.04 16.80 2.96
CA PRO A 143 15.29 17.15 3.64
C PRO A 143 15.78 16.14 4.70
N SER A 144 14.85 15.45 5.36
CA SER A 144 15.18 14.38 6.31
C SER A 144 15.67 13.12 5.59
N LYS A 145 16.91 12.72 5.88
CA LYS A 145 17.54 11.49 5.36
C LYS A 145 16.69 10.24 5.61
N LYS A 146 16.06 10.13 6.79
CA LYS A 146 15.25 8.96 7.17
C LYS A 146 14.01 8.83 6.27
N VAL A 147 13.36 9.96 5.95
CA VAL A 147 12.20 10.00 5.05
C VAL A 147 12.63 9.62 3.65
N CYS A 148 13.70 10.23 3.13
CA CYS A 148 14.24 9.88 1.82
C CYS A 148 14.54 8.39 1.66
N GLU A 149 15.21 7.77 2.63
CA GLU A 149 15.62 6.37 2.56
C GLU A 149 14.43 5.43 2.34
N ILE A 150 13.30 5.73 2.98
CA ILE A 150 12.09 4.93 2.92
C ILE A 150 11.43 5.02 1.56
N PHE A 151 11.21 6.25 1.11
CA PHE A 151 10.57 6.51 -0.16
C PHE A 151 11.42 5.99 -1.33
N ARG A 152 12.75 6.08 -1.21
CA ARG A 152 13.68 5.51 -2.19
C ARG A 152 13.66 3.98 -2.19
N LYS A 153 13.56 3.33 -1.02
CA LYS A 153 13.38 1.87 -0.95
C LYS A 153 12.08 1.43 -1.62
N THR A 154 10.97 2.11 -1.35
CA THR A 154 9.68 1.82 -1.99
C THR A 154 9.71 2.12 -3.49
N TYR A 155 10.36 3.22 -3.91
CA TYR A 155 10.59 3.52 -5.32
C TYR A 155 11.38 2.41 -6.01
N ASN A 156 12.46 1.92 -5.40
CA ASN A 156 13.27 0.83 -5.97
C ASN A 156 12.41 -0.42 -6.19
N LEU A 157 11.52 -0.76 -5.26
CA LEU A 157 10.57 -1.88 -5.43
C LEU A 157 9.71 -1.70 -6.68
N VAL A 158 9.11 -0.52 -6.86
CA VAL A 158 8.25 -0.22 -8.02
C VAL A 158 9.05 -0.19 -9.32
N TYR A 159 10.24 0.42 -9.29
CA TYR A 159 11.14 0.51 -10.43
C TYR A 159 11.62 -0.86 -10.90
N HIS A 160 12.00 -1.75 -10.00
CA HIS A 160 12.38 -3.12 -10.35
C HIS A 160 11.20 -3.94 -10.90
N ALA A 161 9.98 -3.66 -10.44
CA ALA A 161 8.79 -4.41 -10.87
C ALA A 161 8.29 -4.01 -12.27
N ASN A 162 8.31 -2.72 -12.61
CA ASN A 162 7.94 -2.24 -13.94
C ASN A 162 8.58 -0.86 -14.22
N PRO A 163 9.80 -0.82 -14.78
CA PRO A 163 10.50 0.43 -15.06
C PRO A 163 9.88 1.19 -16.24
N GLU A 164 9.37 0.48 -17.25
CA GLU A 164 8.76 1.09 -18.45
C GLU A 164 7.48 1.86 -18.10
N GLY A 165 6.67 1.32 -17.19
CA GLY A 165 5.45 1.97 -16.69
C GLY A 165 5.69 3.28 -15.94
N LEU A 166 6.94 3.60 -15.58
CA LEU A 166 7.31 4.87 -14.94
C LEU A 166 7.71 5.95 -15.95
N LEU A 167 8.10 5.60 -17.17
CA LEU A 167 8.70 6.51 -18.14
C LEU A 167 7.82 7.74 -18.41
N ASN A 168 6.51 7.52 -18.57
CA ASN A 168 5.53 8.58 -18.85
C ASN A 168 5.10 9.37 -17.61
N SER A 169 5.58 9.00 -16.43
CA SER A 169 5.13 9.56 -15.14
C SER A 169 6.17 10.42 -14.44
N TYR A 170 7.42 10.45 -14.94
CA TYR A 170 8.45 11.31 -14.40
C TYR A 170 8.11 12.80 -14.61
N PRO A 171 8.33 13.67 -13.60
CA PRO A 171 8.05 15.08 -13.69
C PRO A 171 8.96 15.74 -14.73
N LEU A 172 8.45 16.83 -15.28
CA LEU A 172 9.27 17.75 -16.03
C LEU A 172 10.22 18.46 -15.07
N VAL A 173 11.52 18.41 -15.38
CA VAL A 173 12.54 19.18 -14.67
C VAL A 173 13.15 20.14 -15.69
N GLU A 174 13.17 21.42 -15.36
CA GLU A 174 13.78 22.45 -16.19
C GLU A 174 15.30 22.30 -16.19
N ASP A 175 15.93 22.61 -17.32
CA ASP A 175 17.39 22.61 -17.45
C ASP A 175 18.00 23.69 -16.54
N ASP A 176 19.17 23.41 -15.98
CA ASP A 176 19.97 24.39 -15.23
C ASP A 176 21.18 24.85 -16.05
N GLU A 177 22.03 25.70 -15.46
CA GLU A 177 23.23 26.23 -16.16
C GLU A 177 24.25 25.13 -16.52
N GLU A 178 24.26 24.01 -15.78
CA GLU A 178 25.26 22.94 -15.88
C GLU A 178 24.72 21.67 -16.56
N HIS A 179 23.41 21.41 -16.50
CA HIS A 179 22.77 20.14 -16.83
C HIS A 179 21.51 20.32 -17.65
N ARG A 180 21.33 19.41 -18.62
CA ARG A 180 20.09 19.25 -19.38
C ARG A 180 19.30 18.08 -18.83
N TYR A 181 18.13 18.36 -18.28
CA TYR A 181 17.23 17.38 -17.66
C TYR A 181 16.00 17.08 -18.53
N GLN A 182 15.67 17.94 -19.49
CA GLN A 182 14.52 17.73 -20.37
C GLN A 182 14.74 16.60 -21.38
N ARG A 183 13.68 15.84 -21.64
CA ARG A 183 13.63 14.76 -22.63
C ARG A 183 13.02 15.28 -23.92
N HIS A 184 13.84 15.88 -24.78
CA HIS A 184 13.38 16.61 -25.97
C HIS A 184 12.62 15.72 -26.98
N GLU A 185 12.92 14.43 -27.01
CA GLU A 185 12.30 13.43 -27.89
C GLU A 185 10.79 13.28 -27.64
N LEU A 186 10.33 13.56 -26.41
CA LEU A 186 8.91 13.48 -26.06
C LEU A 186 8.06 14.65 -26.60
N TYR A 187 8.69 15.71 -27.11
CA TYR A 187 7.99 16.88 -27.68
C TYR A 187 7.89 16.85 -29.20
N VAL A 188 8.47 15.84 -29.84
CA VAL A 188 8.39 15.71 -31.30
C VAL A 188 6.94 15.38 -31.67
N LEU A 189 6.27 16.35 -32.28
CA LEU A 189 4.98 16.17 -32.93
C LEU A 189 5.24 15.99 -34.43
N LEU A 190 4.78 14.87 -34.98
CA LEU A 190 4.82 14.58 -36.42
C LEU A 190 3.57 15.14 -37.12
#